data_AF-A0AAE8SZ83-F1
#
_entry.id   AF-A0AAE8SZ83-F1
#
_cell.length_a   1.000
_cell.length_b   1.000
_cell.length_c   1.000
_cell.angle_alpha   90.00
_cell.angle_beta   90.00
_cell.angle_gamma   90.00
#
_symmetry.space_group_name_H-M   'P 1'
#
loop_
_entity.id
_entity.type
_entity.pdbx_description
1 polymer ?
#
loop_
_entity_poly.entity_id
_entity_poly.type
_entity_poly.pdbx_seq_one_letter_code
_entity_poly.pdbx_strand_id
1 'polypeptide(L)'
;MVRSTKFPTPADELHSSWKREPERPSACSPLRGRRIVNIPKTRNTYCKGKECRKHTAHKVTQYKAGKASLFAQGKRRYDRKQSGYGGQTKPVFHKKAKTTKKIVLRLECVKCKTKAQLAIKRCKHFELGGDKKTKGAALVF
;
A
#
# COMPACT_ATOMS: atom_id res chain seq x y z
N MET A 1 -14.59 -17.98 64.89
CA MET A 1 -14.71 -16.73 64.11
C MET A 1 -14.18 -16.97 62.70
N VAL A 2 -15.11 -16.86 61.74
CA VAL A 2 -15.03 -16.73 60.27
C VAL A 2 -13.99 -17.58 59.50
N ARG A 3 -14.43 -18.75 59.02
CA ARG A 3 -13.84 -19.43 57.85
C ARG A 3 -14.13 -18.57 56.61
N SER A 4 -13.10 -17.97 56.01
CA SER A 4 -13.21 -17.28 54.72
C SER A 4 -13.44 -18.29 53.60
N THR A 5 -14.71 -18.53 53.26
CA THR A 5 -15.12 -19.12 52.00
C THR A 5 -14.94 -18.08 50.88
N LYS A 6 -13.84 -18.16 50.13
CA LYS A 6 -13.74 -17.46 48.85
C LYS A 6 -14.55 -18.24 47.82
N PHE A 7 -15.69 -17.66 47.46
CA PHE A 7 -16.56 -18.10 46.37
C PHE A 7 -15.78 -18.19 45.05
N PRO A 8 -15.97 -19.26 44.26
CA PRO A 8 -15.44 -19.34 42.90
C PRO A 8 -16.17 -18.33 42.00
N THR A 9 -15.40 -17.55 41.24
CA THR A 9 -15.92 -16.57 40.28
C THR A 9 -16.49 -17.28 39.04
N PRO A 10 -17.73 -16.96 38.62
CA PRO A 10 -18.34 -17.50 37.41
C PRO A 10 -17.90 -16.68 36.19
N ALA A 11 -16.80 -17.04 35.56
CA ALA A 11 -16.41 -16.46 34.26
C ALA A 11 -15.61 -17.41 33.36
N ASP A 12 -15.55 -18.70 33.70
CA ASP A 12 -15.04 -19.77 32.84
C ASP A 12 -16.21 -20.65 32.39
N GLU A 13 -17.11 -20.12 31.58
CA GLU A 13 -17.97 -20.91 30.68
C GLU A 13 -18.78 -19.97 29.78
N LEU A 14 -18.99 -20.38 28.53
CA LEU A 14 -19.67 -19.66 27.43
C LEU A 14 -18.78 -18.69 26.64
N HIS A 15 -18.00 -19.25 25.70
CA HIS A 15 -18.03 -18.86 24.28
C HIS A 15 -17.37 -19.93 23.41
N SER A 16 -17.74 -21.19 23.64
CA SER A 16 -17.68 -22.23 22.61
C SER A 16 -18.92 -22.07 21.72
N SER A 17 -18.72 -22.19 20.41
CA SER A 17 -19.73 -22.23 19.32
C SER A 17 -20.06 -20.94 18.55
N TRP A 18 -19.05 -20.29 17.98
CA TRP A 18 -19.23 -19.65 16.66
C TRP A 18 -18.07 -20.02 15.74
N LYS A 19 -17.98 -21.31 15.37
CA LYS A 19 -17.26 -21.69 14.14
C LYS A 19 -18.04 -21.09 12.96
N ARG A 20 -17.73 -19.84 12.62
CA ARG A 20 -18.09 -19.31 11.30
C ARG A 20 -17.30 -20.12 10.28
N GLU A 21 -18.03 -20.96 9.54
CA GLU A 21 -17.52 -21.56 8.32
C GLU A 21 -16.94 -20.45 7.43
N PRO A 22 -15.73 -20.62 6.87
CA PRO A 22 -15.27 -19.72 5.84
C PRO A 22 -16.13 -19.98 4.61
N GLU A 23 -17.11 -19.11 4.37
CA GLU A 23 -17.80 -19.08 3.09
C GLU A 23 -16.77 -19.09 1.97
N ARG A 24 -16.88 -20.11 1.13
CA ARG A 24 -16.06 -20.31 -0.07
C ARG A 24 -16.13 -18.99 -0.84
N PRO A 25 -14.99 -18.32 -1.14
CA PRO A 25 -15.07 -17.14 -1.98
C PRO A 25 -15.62 -17.59 -3.34
N SER A 26 -16.88 -17.24 -3.58
CA SER A 26 -17.57 -17.33 -4.85
C SER A 26 -16.58 -16.98 -5.95
N ALA A 27 -16.38 -17.90 -6.89
CA ALA A 27 -15.56 -17.68 -8.07
C ALA A 27 -16.08 -16.44 -8.80
N CYS A 28 -15.51 -15.28 -8.48
CA CYS A 28 -15.76 -14.04 -9.20
C CYS A 28 -14.92 -14.11 -10.47
N SER A 29 -15.50 -14.72 -11.50
CA SER A 29 -14.94 -14.87 -12.84
C SER A 29 -14.30 -13.55 -13.30
N PRO A 30 -12.99 -13.50 -13.61
CA PRO A 30 -12.40 -12.29 -14.15
C PRO A 30 -12.22 -12.44 -15.66
N LEU A 31 -13.31 -12.59 -16.42
CA LEU A 31 -13.32 -12.14 -17.82
C LEU A 31 -13.62 -10.63 -17.85
N ARG A 32 -12.89 -9.86 -17.03
CA ARG A 32 -12.86 -8.41 -17.14
C ARG A 32 -11.61 -8.08 -17.93
N GLY A 33 -11.81 -7.69 -19.20
CA GLY A 33 -10.77 -7.24 -20.11
C GLY A 33 -9.71 -6.41 -19.37
N ARG A 34 -8.44 -6.77 -19.61
CA ARG A 34 -7.26 -6.21 -18.95
C ARG A 34 -7.23 -4.69 -19.17
N ARG A 35 -7.82 -3.93 -18.23
CA ARG A 35 -7.80 -2.46 -18.28
C ARG A 35 -6.38 -1.98 -17.94
N ILE A 36 -5.57 -1.78 -18.98
CA ILE A 36 -4.26 -1.13 -18.91
C ILE A 36 -4.47 0.33 -18.50
N VAL A 37 -3.76 0.78 -17.47
CA VAL A 37 -3.79 2.18 -17.01
C VAL A 37 -2.58 2.90 -17.55
N ASN A 38 -2.82 3.88 -18.44
CA ASN A 38 -1.80 4.73 -19.04
C ASN A 38 -1.90 6.15 -18.46
N ILE A 39 -0.78 6.69 -17.99
CA ILE A 39 -0.67 8.07 -17.48
C ILE A 39 0.41 8.82 -18.27
N PRO A 40 0.15 10.07 -18.67
CA PRO A 40 1.10 10.86 -19.43
C PRO A 40 2.34 11.22 -18.57
N LYS A 41 3.50 11.31 -19.24
CA LYS A 41 4.77 11.74 -18.62
C LYS A 41 4.76 13.21 -18.21
N THR A 42 3.87 14.01 -18.79
CA THR A 42 3.68 15.43 -18.46
C THR A 42 2.24 15.69 -18.06
N ARG A 43 2.03 16.49 -17.00
CA ARG A 43 0.69 16.89 -16.54
C ARG A 43 0.71 18.32 -16.02
N ASN A 44 -0.28 19.12 -16.40
CA ASN A 44 -0.49 20.44 -15.81
C ASN A 44 -1.27 20.28 -14.50
N THR A 45 -0.66 20.68 -13.38
CA THR A 45 -1.26 20.61 -12.04
C THR A 45 -0.87 21.81 -11.20
N TYR A 46 -1.61 22.05 -10.12
CA TYR A 46 -1.30 23.13 -9.19
C TYR A 46 0.02 22.87 -8.45
N CYS A 47 0.95 23.82 -8.54
CA CYS A 47 2.21 23.77 -7.81
C CYS A 47 2.11 24.51 -6.46
N LYS A 48 2.43 23.81 -5.37
CA LYS A 48 2.47 24.36 -4.00
C LYS A 48 3.75 25.15 -3.68
N GLY A 49 4.63 25.34 -4.66
CA GLY A 49 5.87 26.10 -4.46
C GLY A 49 5.56 27.55 -4.14
N LYS A 50 6.31 28.14 -3.19
CA LYS A 50 6.11 29.52 -2.72
C LYS A 50 6.11 30.53 -3.88
N GLU A 51 6.98 30.31 -4.86
CA GLU A 51 7.16 31.16 -6.05
C GLU A 51 6.14 30.89 -7.18
N CYS A 52 5.58 29.67 -7.23
CA CYS A 52 4.72 29.29 -8.36
C CYS A 52 3.25 29.57 -8.07
N ARG A 53 2.69 28.99 -6.99
CA ARG A 53 1.27 29.06 -6.60
C ARG A 53 0.26 29.06 -7.76
N LYS A 54 0.59 28.37 -8.85
CA LYS A 54 -0.16 28.35 -10.11
C LYS A 54 -0.06 26.99 -10.78
N HIS A 55 -0.88 26.78 -11.80
CA HIS A 55 -0.82 25.57 -12.61
C HIS A 55 0.42 25.61 -13.50
N THR A 56 1.29 24.63 -13.34
CA THR A 56 2.52 24.50 -14.14
C THR A 56 2.62 23.09 -14.70
N ALA A 57 3.44 22.92 -15.74
CA ALA A 57 3.81 21.61 -16.24
C ALA A 57 4.65 20.87 -15.19
N HIS A 58 4.23 19.65 -14.88
CA HIS A 58 4.95 18.72 -14.01
C HIS A 58 5.42 17.51 -14.79
N LYS A 59 6.66 17.10 -14.54
CA LYS A 59 7.19 15.80 -14.98
C LYS A 59 6.67 14.73 -14.03
N VAL A 60 6.01 13.73 -14.59
CA VAL A 60 5.43 12.61 -13.84
C VAL A 60 6.41 11.45 -13.85
N THR A 61 6.75 10.93 -12.68
CA THR A 61 7.59 9.75 -12.51
C THR A 61 6.92 8.77 -11.55
N GLN A 62 7.25 7.49 -11.65
CA GLN A 62 6.82 6.50 -10.66
C GLN A 62 7.67 6.64 -9.39
N TYR A 63 7.01 6.71 -8.23
CA TYR A 63 7.72 6.65 -6.96
C TYR A 63 8.37 5.27 -6.77
N LYS A 64 9.64 5.27 -6.36
CA LYS A 64 10.37 4.08 -5.91
C LYS A 64 10.76 4.27 -4.45
N ALA A 65 10.62 3.21 -3.66
CA ALA A 65 11.11 3.20 -2.28
C ALA A 65 12.64 3.27 -2.29
N GLY A 66 13.20 4.12 -1.42
CA GLY A 66 14.66 4.20 -1.23
C GLY A 66 15.21 3.05 -0.38
N LYS A 67 16.54 2.98 -0.27
CA LYS A 67 17.23 2.06 0.64
C LYS A 67 16.85 2.38 2.10
N ALA A 68 16.57 1.34 2.89
CA ALA A 68 16.30 1.52 4.31
C ALA A 68 17.55 1.97 5.06
N SER A 69 17.42 2.98 5.93
CA SER A 69 18.51 3.48 6.77
C SER A 69 18.69 2.63 8.03
N LEU A 70 19.94 2.29 8.37
CA LEU A 70 20.28 1.50 9.56
C LEU A 70 20.25 2.32 10.85
N PHE A 71 20.52 3.62 10.76
CA PHE A 71 20.63 4.51 11.93
C PHE A 71 19.28 5.03 12.42
N ALA A 72 18.19 4.73 11.71
CA ALA A 72 16.84 5.06 12.14
C ALA A 72 16.57 4.45 13.53
N GLN A 73 15.91 5.21 14.41
CA GLN A 73 15.66 4.82 15.81
C GLN A 73 15.00 3.43 15.92
N GLY A 74 14.04 3.13 15.04
CA GLY A 74 13.35 1.84 15.04
C GLY A 74 14.27 0.66 14.70
N LYS A 75 15.21 0.85 13.77
CA LYS A 75 16.18 -0.18 13.38
C LYS A 75 17.23 -0.39 14.48
N ARG A 76 17.79 0.70 15.04
CA ARG A 76 18.69 0.63 16.21
C ARG A 76 18.08 -0.10 17.40
N ARG A 77 16.81 0.18 17.71
CA ARG A 77 16.07 -0.51 18.78
C ARG A 77 15.84 -1.98 18.47
N TYR A 78 15.50 -2.30 17.22
CA TYR A 78 15.28 -3.69 16.77
C TYR A 78 16.56 -4.51 16.89
N ASP A 79 17.69 -3.99 16.40
CA ASP A 79 18.97 -4.69 16.40
C ASP A 79 19.48 -4.93 17.83
N ARG A 80 19.33 -3.94 18.73
CA ARG A 80 19.63 -4.11 20.16
C ARG A 80 18.70 -5.11 20.86
N LYS A 81 17.44 -5.22 20.43
CA LYS A 81 16.51 -6.21 20.99
C LYS A 81 16.83 -7.62 20.48
N GLN A 82 17.31 -7.71 19.25
CA GLN A 82 17.61 -8.97 18.57
C GLN A 82 18.98 -9.55 18.97
N SER A 83 19.90 -8.75 19.51
CA SER A 83 21.20 -9.23 19.95
C SER A 83 21.12 -10.14 21.18
N GLY A 84 21.92 -11.21 21.19
CA GLY A 84 21.94 -12.21 22.27
C GLY A 84 21.17 -13.47 21.92
N TYR A 85 20.82 -14.26 22.93
CA TYR A 85 20.03 -15.48 22.78
C TYR A 85 18.53 -15.18 22.88
N GLY A 86 17.68 -16.07 22.35
CA GLY A 86 16.21 -15.93 22.42
C GLY A 86 15.50 -15.82 21.06
N GLY A 87 16.22 -15.94 19.94
CA GLY A 87 15.64 -16.08 18.61
C GLY A 87 14.95 -14.81 18.10
N GLN A 88 13.87 -14.98 17.34
CA GLN A 88 13.19 -13.87 16.65
C GLN A 88 12.27 -13.08 17.61
N THR A 89 12.60 -11.80 17.86
CA THR A 89 11.92 -11.00 18.91
C THR A 89 10.70 -10.19 18.46
N LYS A 90 10.44 -10.10 17.15
CA LYS A 90 9.26 -9.41 16.58
C LYS A 90 8.53 -10.30 15.57
N PRO A 91 7.19 -10.18 15.49
CA PRO A 91 6.39 -11.01 14.60
C PRO A 91 6.73 -10.76 13.13
N VAL A 92 6.87 -11.84 12.36
CA VAL A 92 7.03 -11.81 10.91
C VAL A 92 5.67 -12.05 10.26
N PHE A 93 5.29 -11.18 9.34
CA PHE A 93 3.98 -11.25 8.68
C PHE A 93 4.01 -12.21 7.48
N HIS A 94 3.24 -13.29 7.53
CA HIS A 94 3.24 -14.35 6.49
C HIS A 94 2.00 -14.31 5.56
N LYS A 95 0.83 -13.90 6.06
CA LYS A 95 -0.45 -14.02 5.35
C LYS A 95 -0.74 -12.84 4.40
N LYS A 96 0.07 -12.67 3.35
CA LYS A 96 -0.12 -11.60 2.34
C LYS A 96 -1.31 -11.88 1.41
N ALA A 97 -2.42 -11.14 1.59
CA ALA A 97 -3.60 -11.27 0.74
C ALA A 97 -3.59 -10.36 -0.50
N LYS A 98 -2.92 -9.20 -0.44
CA LYS A 98 -3.00 -8.21 -1.53
C LYS A 98 -1.98 -8.52 -2.63
N THR A 99 -2.47 -8.65 -3.87
CA THR A 99 -1.66 -8.93 -5.05
C THR A 99 -1.06 -7.68 -5.72
N THR A 100 -1.65 -6.51 -5.49
CA THR A 100 -1.22 -5.23 -6.10
C THR A 100 -0.94 -4.17 -5.04
N LYS A 101 -0.12 -3.17 -5.39
CA LYS A 101 0.20 -2.00 -4.56
C LYS A 101 -0.55 -0.76 -5.08
N LYS A 102 -0.73 0.25 -4.22
CA LYS A 102 -1.13 1.58 -4.70
C LYS A 102 0.09 2.23 -5.34
N ILE A 103 -0.04 2.68 -6.58
CA ILE A 103 1.04 3.33 -7.31
C ILE A 103 1.00 4.81 -6.93
N VAL A 104 2.15 5.33 -6.51
CA VAL A 104 2.32 6.75 -6.18
C VAL A 104 3.12 7.40 -7.32
N LEU A 105 2.60 8.49 -7.83
CA LEU A 105 3.28 9.34 -8.79
C LEU A 105 4.06 10.41 -8.04
N ARG A 106 5.29 10.67 -8.49
CA ARG A 106 6.06 11.84 -8.10
C ARG A 106 5.96 12.87 -9.22
N LEU A 107 5.33 13.98 -8.92
CA LEU A 107 5.19 15.14 -9.79
C LEU A 107 6.31 16.14 -9.48
N GLU A 108 7.15 16.44 -10.45
CA GLU A 108 8.23 17.41 -10.32
C GLU A 108 7.92 18.66 -11.16
N CYS A 109 7.82 19.82 -10.52
CA CYS A 109 7.55 21.07 -11.23
C CYS A 109 8.77 21.48 -12.08
N VAL A 110 8.54 21.87 -13.33
CA VAL A 110 9.62 22.29 -14.24
C VAL A 110 10.29 23.60 -13.79
N LYS A 111 9.53 24.51 -13.15
CA LYS A 111 10.03 25.84 -12.74
C LYS A 111 10.78 25.80 -11.40
N CYS A 112 10.09 25.43 -10.32
CA CYS A 112 10.63 25.48 -8.95
C CYS A 112 11.17 24.14 -8.43
N LYS A 113 11.14 23.07 -9.23
CA LYS A 113 11.64 21.71 -8.87
C LYS A 113 11.02 21.10 -7.61
N THR A 114 9.93 21.68 -7.10
CA THR A 114 9.17 21.14 -5.98
C THR A 114 8.53 19.82 -6.38
N LYS A 115 8.44 18.90 -5.42
CA LYS A 115 7.95 17.54 -5.64
C LYS A 115 6.65 17.34 -4.89
N ALA A 116 5.62 16.89 -5.58
CA ALA A 116 4.35 16.49 -4.98
C ALA A 116 4.10 15.00 -5.22
N GLN A 117 3.47 14.33 -4.26
CA GLN A 117 3.11 12.92 -4.36
C GLN A 117 1.61 12.78 -4.57
N LEU A 118 1.20 11.99 -5.56
CA LEU A 118 -0.21 11.64 -5.80
C LEU A 118 -0.37 10.12 -5.83
N ALA A 119 -1.22 9.58 -4.95
CA ALA A 119 -1.54 8.16 -4.92
C ALA A 119 -2.74 7.85 -5.82
N ILE A 120 -2.63 6.82 -6.66
CA ILE A 120 -3.71 6.33 -7.53
C ILE A 120 -4.35 5.09 -6.89
N LYS A 121 -5.55 4.73 -7.38
CA LYS A 121 -6.20 3.44 -7.11
C LYS A 121 -5.27 2.26 -7.50
N ARG A 122 -5.53 1.07 -6.94
CA ARG A 122 -4.72 -0.12 -7.21
C ARG A 122 -4.93 -0.62 -8.64
N CYS A 123 -3.84 -0.89 -9.34
CA CYS A 123 -3.83 -1.37 -10.72
C CYS A 123 -2.90 -2.58 -10.84
N LYS A 124 -3.18 -3.52 -11.76
CA LYS A 124 -2.29 -4.65 -12.07
C LYS A 124 -1.22 -4.28 -13.10
N HIS A 125 -1.61 -3.54 -14.13
CA HIS A 125 -0.72 -3.07 -15.21
C HIS A 125 -0.75 -1.54 -15.26
N PHE A 126 0.43 -0.95 -15.23
CA PHE A 126 0.65 0.48 -15.19
C PHE A 126 1.76 0.84 -16.14
N GLU A 127 1.47 1.75 -17.05
CA GLU A 127 2.40 2.22 -18.07
C GLU A 127 2.47 3.74 -18.01
N LEU A 128 3.67 4.27 -18.21
CA LEU A 128 3.93 5.70 -18.14
C LEU A 128 4.29 6.23 -19.52
N GLY A 129 3.36 6.98 -20.12
CA GLY A 129 3.50 7.55 -21.46
C GLY A 129 3.43 6.51 -22.58
N GLY A 130 2.54 5.54 -22.47
CA GLY A 130 2.19 4.65 -23.59
C GLY A 130 1.36 5.37 -24.64
N ASP A 131 1.16 4.72 -25.78
CA ASP A 131 0.40 5.28 -26.89
C ASP A 131 -1.07 5.49 -26.54
N LYS A 132 -1.63 6.57 -27.09
CA LYS A 132 -3.07 6.84 -26.95
C LYS A 132 -3.80 5.86 -27.87
N LYS A 133 -4.84 5.22 -27.33
CA LYS A 133 -5.68 4.31 -28.12
C LYS A 133 -6.40 5.08 -29.21
N THR A 134 -6.19 4.71 -30.47
CA THR A 134 -6.92 5.24 -31.62
C THR A 134 -8.35 4.72 -31.60
N LYS A 135 -9.34 5.58 -31.87
CA LYS A 135 -10.74 5.17 -31.97
C LYS A 135 -10.99 4.56 -33.36
N GLY A 136 -11.51 3.34 -33.41
CA GLY A 136 -11.96 2.71 -34.66
C GLY A 136 -10.88 2.09 -35.55
N ALA A 137 -9.65 1.91 -35.05
CA ALA A 137 -8.64 1.17 -35.80
C ALA A 137 -9.02 -0.31 -35.89
N ALA A 138 -8.96 -0.87 -37.10
CA ALA A 138 -9.14 -2.30 -37.30
C ALA A 138 -8.07 -3.07 -36.51
N LEU A 139 -8.50 -4.10 -35.79
CA LEU A 139 -7.58 -5.02 -35.14
C LEU A 139 -6.83 -5.76 -36.25
N VAL A 140 -5.51 -5.61 -36.27
CA VAL A 140 -4.64 -6.42 -37.13
C VAL A 140 -4.59 -7.81 -36.48
N PHE A 141 -5.11 -8.80 -37.21
CA PHE A 141 -5.10 -10.21 -36.81
C PHE A 141 -3.76 -10.85 -37.16
#